data_AF-A0A530JSR3-F1
#
_entry.id   AF-A0A530JSR3-F1
#
_cell.length_a   1.000
_cell.length_b   1.000
_cell.length_c   1.000
_cell.angle_alpha   90.00
_cell.angle_beta   90.00
_cell.angle_gamma   90.00
#
_symmetry.space_group_name_H-M   'P 1'
#
loop_
_entity.id
_entity.type
_entity.pdbx_description
1 polymer ?
#
loop_
_entity_poly.entity_id
_entity_poly.type
_entity_poly.pdbx_seq_one_letter_code
_entity_poly.pdbx_strand_id
1 'polypeptide(L)' 'PVSRHVFDDGWNSLEELPPFKTEVQVERPRTIITRNESPDISFDRSINPYRGCEHGCVYCFARPTHSFMGLSPG' A
#
# COMPACT_ATOMS: atom_id res chain seq x y z
N PRO A 1 -38.46 -27.74 3.08
CA PRO A 1 -37.23 -27.89 2.26
C PRO A 1 -36.71 -26.53 1.77
N VAL A 2 -35.47 -26.17 2.12
CA VAL A 2 -34.87 -24.89 1.70
C VAL A 2 -34.03 -25.15 0.45
N SER A 3 -34.37 -24.50 -0.68
CA SER A 3 -33.56 -24.54 -1.90
C SER A 3 -32.57 -23.37 -1.92
N ARG A 4 -31.31 -23.65 -2.25
CA ARG A 4 -30.32 -22.60 -2.55
C ARG A 4 -30.33 -22.33 -4.04
N HIS A 5 -30.46 -21.06 -4.41
CA HIS A 5 -30.30 -20.60 -5.79
C HIS A 5 -28.99 -19.82 -5.87
N VAL A 6 -28.18 -20.14 -6.88
CA VAL A 6 -26.99 -19.36 -7.22
C VAL A 6 -27.47 -18.16 -8.02
N PHE A 7 -27.15 -16.96 -7.54
CA PHE A 7 -27.45 -15.69 -8.20
C PHE A 7 -26.11 -15.00 -8.49
N ASP A 8 -25.91 -14.59 -9.73
CA ASP A 8 -24.79 -13.75 -10.12
C ASP A 8 -25.08 -12.32 -9.68
N ASP A 9 -24.37 -11.86 -8.66
CA ASP A 9 -24.48 -10.51 -8.09
C ASP A 9 -23.67 -9.47 -8.88
N GLY A 10 -23.08 -9.86 -10.02
CA GLY A 10 -22.38 -8.98 -10.93
C GLY A 10 -20.93 -8.66 -10.52
N TRP A 11 -20.39 -9.34 -9.49
CA TRP A 11 -19.00 -9.14 -9.05
C TRP A 11 -17.97 -9.91 -9.88
N ASN A 12 -18.42 -10.84 -10.73
CA ASN A 12 -17.56 -11.66 -11.59
C ASN A 12 -16.88 -10.88 -12.75
N SER A 13 -17.30 -9.64 -13.03
CA SER A 13 -16.72 -8.82 -14.10
C SER A 13 -15.36 -8.19 -13.76
N LEU A 14 -14.92 -8.27 -12.50
CA LEU A 14 -13.63 -7.71 -12.05
C LEU A 14 -12.42 -8.58 -12.43
N GLU A 15 -12.64 -9.86 -12.73
CA GLU A 15 -11.57 -10.82 -13.03
C GLU A 15 -10.87 -10.56 -14.38
N GLU A 16 -11.51 -9.85 -15.30
CA GLU A 16 -10.97 -9.53 -16.63
C GLU A 16 -10.20 -8.19 -16.68
N LEU A 17 -10.05 -7.49 -15.55
CA LEU A 17 -9.36 -6.20 -15.54
C LEU A 17 -7.84 -6.38 -15.67
N PRO A 18 -7.16 -5.58 -16.50
CA PRO A 18 -5.71 -5.57 -16.53
C PRO A 18 -5.15 -5.08 -15.18
N PRO A 19 -3.95 -5.54 -14.78
CA PRO A 19 -3.31 -5.03 -13.58
C PRO A 19 -3.09 -3.52 -13.68
N PHE A 20 -3.20 -2.83 -12.55
CA PHE A 20 -2.85 -1.41 -12.48
C PHE A 20 -1.42 -1.20 -12.94
N LYS A 21 -1.21 -0.17 -13.76
CA LYS A 21 0.14 0.19 -14.21
C LYS A 21 0.86 0.92 -13.08
N THR A 22 2.06 0.46 -12.78
CA THR A 22 2.97 1.14 -11.86
C THR A 22 3.40 2.47 -12.46
N GLU A 23 3.21 3.55 -11.73
CA GLU A 23 3.76 4.86 -12.08
C GLU A 23 4.90 5.19 -11.13
N VAL A 24 6.04 5.60 -11.70
CA VAL A 24 7.22 6.01 -10.93
C VAL A 24 7.40 7.51 -11.09
N GLN A 25 7.43 8.21 -9.96
CA GLN A 25 7.62 9.65 -9.92
C GLN A 25 8.93 9.97 -9.20
N VAL A 26 9.70 10.93 -9.72
CA VAL A 26 10.91 11.40 -9.06
C VAL A 26 10.53 12.37 -7.95
N GLU A 27 10.88 12.02 -6.71
CA GLU A 27 10.63 12.89 -5.57
C GLU A 27 11.91 13.58 -5.09
N ARG A 28 11.78 14.85 -4.67
CA ARG A 28 12.85 15.65 -4.09
C ARG A 28 12.60 15.87 -2.59
N PRO A 29 13.02 14.93 -1.72
CA PRO A 29 12.83 15.09 -0.29
C PRO A 29 13.75 16.18 0.28
N ARG A 30 13.33 16.78 1.40
CA ARG A 30 14.22 17.65 2.20
C ARG A 30 15.35 16.86 2.87
N THR A 31 15.08 15.60 3.23
CA THR A 31 16.05 14.65 3.81
C THR A 31 15.69 13.24 3.39
N ILE A 32 16.71 12.41 3.08
CA ILE A 32 16.54 10.99 2.75
C ILE A 32 16.60 10.08 3.99
N ILE A 33 17.16 10.58 5.10
CA ILE A 33 17.31 9.80 6.34
C ILE A 33 16.09 10.03 7.23
N THR A 34 15.39 8.95 7.55
CA THR A 34 14.36 8.87 8.59
C THR A 34 15.00 8.45 9.90
N ARG A 35 14.50 8.99 11.03
CA ARG A 35 14.97 8.64 12.36
C ARG A 35 13.84 8.00 13.17
N ASN A 36 14.19 7.07 14.03
CA ASN A 36 13.25 6.48 14.99
C ASN A 36 13.92 6.33 16.36
N GLU A 37 13.11 6.38 17.42
CA GLU A 37 13.56 6.28 18.82
C GLU A 37 12.93 5.07 19.51
N SER A 38 12.47 4.07 18.73
CA SER A 38 11.82 2.89 19.29
C SER A 38 12.86 2.06 20.06
N PRO A 39 12.56 1.66 21.31
CA PRO A 39 13.44 0.75 22.06
C PRO A 39 13.46 -0.67 21.47
N ASP A 40 12.50 -0.99 20.61
CA ASP A 40 12.31 -2.33 20.04
C ASP A 40 13.11 -2.57 18.75
N ILE A 41 13.73 -1.51 18.21
CA ILE A 41 14.44 -1.53 16.93
C ILE A 41 15.91 -1.17 17.16
N SER A 42 16.82 -2.01 16.68
CA SER A 42 18.28 -1.87 16.93
C SER A 42 18.97 -0.76 16.11
N PHE A 43 18.23 -0.02 15.28
CA PHE A 43 18.75 1.05 14.45
C PHE A 43 18.00 2.36 14.70
N ASP A 44 18.71 3.49 14.66
CA ASP A 44 18.12 4.83 14.82
C ASP A 44 17.81 5.50 13.47
N ARG A 45 18.33 4.96 12.35
CA ARG A 45 18.26 5.58 11.01
C ARG A 45 17.83 4.58 9.95
N SER A 46 16.96 5.03 9.05
CA SER A 46 16.54 4.26 7.88
C SER A 46 16.44 5.15 6.64
N ILE A 47 16.47 4.51 5.48
CA ILE A 47 16.24 5.15 4.18
C ILE A 47 15.12 4.37 3.50
N ASN A 48 14.05 5.07 3.10
CA ASN A 48 13.02 4.51 2.23
C ASN A 48 13.21 5.07 0.82
N PRO A 49 13.71 4.29 -0.15
CA PRO A 49 13.99 4.77 -1.50
C PRO A 49 12.72 5.12 -2.29
N TYR A 50 11.55 4.65 -1.84
CA TYR A 50 10.27 4.90 -2.51
C TYR A 50 9.24 5.45 -1.53
N ARG A 51 8.54 6.53 -1.93
CA ARG A 51 7.41 7.09 -1.18
C ARG A 51 6.08 6.63 -1.76
N GLY A 52 5.93 5.33 -1.94
CA GLY A 52 4.76 4.65 -2.49
C GLY A 52 5.06 3.17 -2.72
N CYS A 53 4.02 2.34 -2.78
CA CYS A 53 4.16 0.90 -3.05
C CYS A 53 2.87 0.35 -3.69
N GLU A 54 3.00 -0.49 -4.71
CA GLU A 54 1.88 -1.14 -5.39
C GLU A 54 1.36 -2.38 -4.66
N HIS A 55 2.11 -2.92 -3.69
CA HIS A 55 1.78 -4.18 -3.04
C HIS A 55 0.61 -4.11 -2.04
N GLY A 56 0.28 -2.94 -1.51
CA GLY A 56 -0.86 -2.78 -0.60
C GLY A 56 -0.86 -3.67 0.66
N CYS A 57 0.30 -4.08 1.18
CA CYS A 57 0.36 -5.02 2.30
C CYS A 57 -0.32 -4.45 3.56
N VAL A 58 -1.31 -5.17 4.09
CA VAL A 58 -2.08 -4.78 5.29
C VAL A 58 -1.21 -4.55 6.54
N TYR A 59 -0.09 -5.27 6.63
CA TYR A 59 0.89 -5.20 7.72
C TYR A 59 2.01 -4.17 7.48
N CYS A 60 1.95 -3.39 6.40
CA CYS A 60 3.03 -2.45 6.07
C CYS A 60 3.08 -1.30 7.08
N PHE A 61 4.25 -1.03 7.64
CA PHE A 61 4.42 0.11 8.55
C PHE A 61 4.23 1.47 7.84
N ALA A 62 4.38 1.53 6.51
CA ALA A 62 4.32 2.76 5.73
C ALA A 62 2.88 3.21 5.36
N ARG A 63 1.84 2.43 5.70
CA ARG A 63 0.44 2.76 5.36
C ARG A 63 0.00 4.17 5.80
N PRO A 64 0.27 4.61 7.06
CA PRO A 64 -0.10 5.96 7.48
C PRO A 64 0.60 7.04 6.65
N THR A 65 1.86 6.80 6.27
CA THR A 65 2.65 7.70 5.44
C THR A 65 2.09 7.82 4.02
N HIS A 66 1.64 6.72 3.42
CA HIS A 66 0.96 6.77 2.12
C HIS A 66 -0.28 7.65 2.17
N SER A 67 -1.15 7.47 3.17
CA SER A 67 -2.36 8.29 3.32
C SER A 67 -2.02 9.77 3.50
N PHE A 68 -0.99 10.10 4.28
CA PHE A 68 -0.51 11.49 4.44
C PHE A 68 -0.02 12.11 3.12
N MET A 69 0.57 11.29 2.24
CA MET A 69 1.06 11.72 0.92
C MET A 69 -0.04 11.75 -0.15
N GLY A 70 -1.31 11.49 0.23
CA GLY A 70 -2.43 11.44 -0.72
C GLY A 70 -2.44 10.17 -1.58
N LEU A 71 -1.67 9.16 -1.21
CA LEU A 71 -1.64 7.85 -1.86
C LEU A 71 -2.59 6.88 -1.15
N SER A 72 -2.99 5.82 -1.86
CA SER A 72 -3.70 4.72 -1.22
C SER A 72 -2.82 4.06 -0.14
N PRO A 73 -3.32 3.85 1.09
CA PRO A 73 -2.61 3.10 2.11
C PRO A 73 -2.62 1.59 1.84
N GLY A 74 -3.06 1.11 0.68
CA GLY A 74 -3.42 -0.28 0.45
C GLY A 74 -4.89 -0.48 0.75
#